data_AF-A0A519DUR0-F1
#
_entry.id   AF-A0A519DUR0-F1
#
_cell.length_a   1.000
_cell.length_b   1.000
_cell.length_c   1.000
_cell.angle_alpha   90.00
_cell.angle_beta   90.00
_cell.angle_gamma   90.00
#
_symmetry.space_group_name_H-M   'P 1'
#
loop_
_entity.id
_entity.type
_entity.pdbx_description
1 polymer ?
#
loop_
_entity_poly.entity_id
_entity_poly.type
_entity_poly.pdbx_seq_one_letter_code
_entity_poly.pdbx_strand_id
1 'polypeptide(L)'
;MVVLASFGVYYALFGLIILASAGLLSVFRWKNMHGAKKAALLSIAIVFGVFVNIAPNMLGTYRNGPNLEVAQRSFGQSEIFGLKMMQLLMPRPDHRVGRLGHVGLQYNQGSPLINENSFAPLGIIGAAGFMLALLYLIFAPARSEPDGRLRLLASVTLVLFLFATIGGLGSLFAMLVSPSIRGWNRISIFIACGALLFFFISLQLILQKKTPQFAKYSMALSAVLLFVGLYDQTVPVCKHCRAAVEESFDSDKRFVAAIENTLPAGSAVYQLPYIGFPEEPIMNRLSNYQLLAGVLQSKALHWSFGGMKGRPGDQFYRGLA
;
A
#
# COMPACT_ATOMS: atom_id res chain seq x y z
N MET A 1 -2.66 -13.22 -13.53
CA MET A 1 -3.81 -12.60 -12.86
C MET A 1 -4.16 -13.27 -11.53
N VAL A 2 -4.28 -14.59 -11.46
CA VAL A 2 -4.53 -15.30 -10.18
C VAL A 2 -3.46 -15.01 -9.12
N VAL A 3 -2.18 -15.00 -9.52
CA VAL A 3 -1.06 -14.62 -8.63
C VAL A 3 -1.16 -13.17 -8.14
N LEU A 4 -1.74 -12.25 -8.93
CA LEU A 4 -1.94 -10.85 -8.51
C LEU A 4 -2.97 -10.73 -7.38
N ALA A 5 -3.94 -11.65 -7.31
CA ALA A 5 -4.94 -11.69 -6.24
C ALA A 5 -4.35 -12.12 -4.88
N SER A 6 -3.20 -12.78 -4.87
CA SER A 6 -2.52 -13.24 -3.65
C SER A 6 -1.68 -12.16 -2.97
N PHE A 7 -1.46 -10.99 -3.61
CA PHE A 7 -0.73 -9.87 -2.98
C PHE A 7 -1.59 -9.00 -2.06
N GLY A 8 -2.86 -9.36 -1.85
CA GLY A 8 -3.77 -8.71 -0.92
C GLY A 8 -4.97 -8.03 -1.59
N VAL A 9 -6.07 -7.93 -0.83
CA VAL A 9 -7.38 -7.46 -1.32
C VAL A 9 -7.32 -6.01 -1.85
N TYR A 10 -6.47 -5.16 -1.25
CA TYR A 10 -6.24 -3.78 -1.71
C TYR A 10 -5.76 -3.72 -3.16
N TYR A 11 -4.70 -4.48 -3.49
CA TYR A 11 -4.11 -4.46 -4.82
C TYR A 11 -5.00 -5.12 -5.86
N ALA A 12 -5.78 -6.13 -5.47
CA ALA A 12 -6.82 -6.70 -6.32
C ALA A 12 -7.86 -5.63 -6.69
N LEU A 13 -8.38 -4.87 -5.71
CA LEU A 13 -9.34 -3.79 -5.97
C LEU A 13 -8.76 -2.69 -6.85
N PHE A 14 -7.53 -2.23 -6.59
CA PHE A 14 -6.90 -1.20 -7.42
C PHE A 14 -6.69 -1.68 -8.85
N GLY A 15 -6.29 -2.95 -9.03
CA GLY A 15 -6.23 -3.58 -10.35
C GLY A 15 -7.58 -3.61 -11.05
N LEU A 16 -8.68 -3.91 -10.34
CA LEU A 16 -10.04 -3.87 -10.88
C LEU A 16 -10.43 -2.44 -11.33
N ILE A 17 -10.08 -1.41 -10.55
CA ILE A 17 -10.32 -0.01 -10.92
C ILE A 17 -9.58 0.35 -12.22
N ILE A 18 -8.32 -0.10 -12.37
CA ILE A 18 -7.53 0.12 -13.59
C ILE A 18 -8.19 -0.58 -14.79
N LEU A 19 -8.55 -1.86 -14.65
CA LEU A 19 -9.17 -2.65 -15.72
C LEU A 19 -10.53 -2.07 -16.13
N ALA A 20 -11.37 -1.69 -15.16
CA ALA A 20 -12.65 -1.06 -15.42
C ALA A 20 -12.48 0.26 -16.17
N SER A 21 -11.54 1.11 -15.72
CA SER A 21 -11.22 2.39 -16.35
C SER A 21 -10.71 2.20 -17.78
N ALA A 22 -9.78 1.27 -17.99
CA ALA A 22 -9.25 0.94 -19.32
C ALA A 22 -10.33 0.37 -20.26
N GLY A 23 -11.22 -0.48 -19.73
CA GLY A 23 -12.36 -1.04 -20.45
C GLY A 23 -13.34 0.04 -20.91
N LEU A 24 -13.72 0.95 -20.02
CA LEU A 24 -14.60 2.09 -20.34
C LEU A 24 -13.97 3.00 -21.40
N LEU A 25 -12.70 3.38 -21.22
CA LEU A 25 -11.97 4.20 -22.19
C LEU A 25 -11.88 3.52 -23.56
N SER A 26 -11.72 2.19 -23.60
CA SER A 26 -11.72 1.44 -24.86
C SER A 26 -13.07 1.52 -25.58
N VAL A 27 -14.19 1.45 -24.85
CA VAL A 27 -15.53 1.57 -25.45
C VAL A 27 -15.75 2.95 -26.02
N PHE A 28 -15.41 4.01 -25.27
CA PHE A 28 -15.57 5.38 -25.75
C PHE A 28 -14.71 5.70 -26.97
N ARG A 29 -13.48 5.17 -27.02
CA ARG A 29 -12.54 5.45 -28.11
C ARG A 29 -12.86 4.67 -29.38
N TRP A 30 -13.08 3.36 -29.26
CA TRP A 30 -13.19 2.46 -30.41
C TRP A 30 -14.64 2.12 -30.77
N LYS A 31 -15.62 2.56 -29.96
CA LYS A 31 -17.05 2.23 -30.06
C LYS A 31 -17.31 0.71 -30.16
N ASN A 32 -16.39 -0.10 -29.62
CA ASN A 32 -16.42 -1.55 -29.67
C ASN A 32 -16.25 -2.11 -28.25
N MET A 33 -17.01 -3.16 -27.94
CA MET A 33 -16.96 -3.87 -26.66
C MET A 33 -15.76 -4.80 -26.50
N HIS A 34 -14.95 -5.04 -27.54
CA HIS A 34 -13.85 -6.01 -27.47
C HIS A 34 -12.87 -5.74 -26.31
N GLY A 35 -12.47 -4.48 -26.10
CA GLY A 35 -11.60 -4.10 -24.99
C GLY A 35 -12.29 -4.24 -23.62
N ALA A 36 -13.57 -3.87 -23.52
CA ALA A 36 -14.36 -4.06 -22.31
C ALA A 36 -14.57 -5.55 -21.96
N LYS A 37 -14.76 -6.43 -22.96
CA LYS A 37 -14.85 -7.88 -22.76
C LYS A 37 -13.54 -8.44 -22.21
N LYS A 38 -12.38 -8.01 -22.73
CA LYS A 38 -11.08 -8.39 -22.19
C LYS A 38 -10.89 -7.90 -20.75
N ALA A 39 -11.23 -6.65 -20.47
CA ALA A 39 -11.19 -6.10 -19.12
C ALA A 39 -12.08 -6.90 -18.15
N ALA A 40 -13.32 -7.20 -18.54
CA ALA A 40 -14.25 -7.98 -17.74
C ALA A 40 -13.73 -9.40 -17.47
N LEU A 41 -13.18 -10.08 -18.48
CA LEU A 41 -12.61 -11.42 -18.31
C LEU A 41 -11.42 -11.42 -17.34
N LEU A 42 -10.53 -10.43 -17.44
CA LEU A 42 -9.41 -10.28 -16.51
C LEU A 42 -9.89 -9.95 -15.09
N SER A 43 -10.91 -9.10 -14.97
CA SER A 43 -11.53 -8.78 -13.68
C SER A 43 -12.15 -10.00 -13.02
N ILE A 44 -12.85 -10.86 -13.78
CA ILE A 44 -13.41 -12.12 -13.28
C ILE A 44 -12.29 -13.02 -12.75
N ALA A 45 -11.17 -13.13 -13.46
CA ALA A 45 -10.02 -13.93 -13.01
C ALA A 45 -9.41 -13.40 -11.70
N ILE A 46 -9.38 -12.08 -11.49
CA ILE A 46 -8.92 -11.47 -10.24
C ILE A 46 -9.90 -11.76 -9.11
N VAL A 47 -11.20 -11.53 -9.33
CA VAL A 47 -12.25 -11.80 -8.32
C VAL A 47 -12.26 -13.26 -7.92
N PHE A 48 -12.14 -14.18 -8.88
CA PHE A 48 -12.01 -15.60 -8.60
C PHE A 48 -10.76 -15.91 -7.77
N GLY A 49 -9.61 -15.33 -8.11
CA GLY A 49 -8.40 -15.45 -7.30
C GLY A 49 -8.60 -14.97 -5.87
N VAL A 50 -9.24 -13.81 -5.66
CA VAL A 50 -9.54 -13.29 -4.31
C VAL A 50 -10.48 -14.23 -3.56
N PHE A 51 -11.52 -14.74 -4.22
CA PHE A 51 -12.45 -15.69 -3.63
C PHE A 51 -11.72 -16.94 -3.13
N VAL A 52 -10.84 -17.54 -3.94
CA VAL A 52 -10.04 -18.70 -3.53
C VAL A 52 -9.15 -18.40 -2.31
N ASN A 53 -8.55 -17.21 -2.25
CA ASN A 53 -7.71 -16.81 -1.11
C ASN A 53 -8.53 -16.57 0.17
N ILE A 54 -9.77 -16.08 0.07
CA ILE A 54 -10.64 -15.80 1.22
C ILE A 54 -11.49 -17.02 1.62
N ALA A 55 -11.61 -18.03 0.77
CA ALA A 55 -12.43 -19.22 1.01
C ALA A 55 -12.18 -19.92 2.36
N PRO A 56 -10.93 -20.10 2.86
CA PRO A 56 -10.70 -20.66 4.19
C PRO A 56 -11.30 -19.81 5.32
N ASN A 57 -11.24 -18.48 5.19
CA ASN A 57 -11.83 -17.55 6.14
C ASN A 57 -13.37 -17.62 6.08
N MET A 58 -13.96 -17.68 4.89
CA MET A 58 -15.41 -17.87 4.73
C MET A 58 -15.88 -19.18 5.38
N LEU A 59 -15.15 -20.28 5.16
CA LEU A 59 -15.46 -21.57 5.77
C LEU A 59 -15.32 -21.51 7.30
N GLY A 60 -14.28 -20.86 7.82
CA GLY A 60 -14.10 -20.64 9.25
C GLY A 60 -15.22 -19.80 9.88
N THR A 61 -15.71 -18.79 9.16
CA THR A 61 -16.83 -17.94 9.58
C THR A 61 -18.16 -18.68 9.51
N TYR A 62 -18.36 -19.53 8.49
CA TYR A 62 -19.55 -20.38 8.39
C TYR A 62 -19.63 -21.39 9.54
N ARG A 63 -18.49 -22.00 9.93
CA ARG A 63 -18.43 -22.98 11.01
C ARG A 63 -18.57 -22.37 12.41
N ASN A 64 -17.94 -21.23 12.66
CA ASN A 64 -17.82 -20.66 14.00
C ASN A 64 -18.68 -19.40 14.22
N GLY A 65 -19.49 -19.02 13.23
CA GLY A 65 -20.23 -17.76 13.22
C GLY A 65 -19.34 -16.51 12.99
N PRO A 66 -19.99 -15.34 12.77
CA PRO A 66 -19.32 -14.06 12.61
C PRO A 66 -18.58 -13.67 13.90
N ASN A 67 -17.40 -13.07 13.76
CA ASN A 67 -16.65 -12.55 14.89
C ASN A 67 -16.88 -11.03 15.02
N LEU A 68 -17.65 -10.63 16.03
CA LEU A 68 -18.03 -9.23 16.24
C LEU A 68 -16.93 -8.40 16.93
N GLU A 69 -15.93 -9.05 17.53
CA GLU A 69 -14.85 -8.37 18.26
C GLU A 69 -13.72 -7.90 17.34
N VAL A 70 -13.65 -8.41 16.11
CA VAL A 70 -12.54 -8.17 15.17
C VAL A 70 -12.99 -7.29 14.01
N ALA A 71 -12.09 -6.41 13.55
CA ALA A 71 -12.27 -5.61 12.34
C ALA A 71 -13.53 -4.72 12.35
N GLN A 72 -13.89 -4.16 13.50
CA GLN A 72 -14.88 -3.09 13.57
C GLN A 72 -14.33 -1.85 12.86
N ARG A 73 -14.86 -1.55 11.68
CA ARG A 73 -14.37 -0.48 10.80
C ARG A 73 -15.48 0.52 10.52
N SER A 74 -15.15 1.80 10.63
CA SER A 74 -16.02 2.89 10.20
C SER A 74 -15.60 3.38 8.82
N PHE A 75 -16.56 3.88 8.05
CA PHE A 75 -16.29 4.49 6.74
C PHE A 75 -15.32 5.69 6.84
N GLY A 76 -15.32 6.39 7.98
CA GLY A 76 -14.41 7.52 8.25
C GLY A 76 -12.92 7.14 8.22
N GLN A 77 -12.58 5.87 8.39
CA GLN A 77 -11.19 5.42 8.23
C GLN A 77 -10.68 5.62 6.79
N SER A 78 -11.55 5.55 5.78
CA SER A 78 -11.16 5.82 4.39
C SER A 78 -10.79 7.27 4.14
N GLU A 79 -11.36 8.20 4.91
CA GLU A 79 -10.97 9.61 4.90
C GLU A 79 -9.64 9.82 5.62
N ILE A 80 -9.47 9.18 6.78
CA ILE A 80 -8.22 9.27 7.55
C ILE A 80 -7.04 8.74 6.72
N PHE A 81 -7.17 7.57 6.10
CA PHE A 81 -6.11 6.93 5.33
C PHE A 81 -6.15 7.24 3.82
N GLY A 82 -6.69 8.41 3.45
CA GLY A 82 -6.62 8.95 2.09
C GLY A 82 -5.28 9.62 1.76
N LEU A 83 -5.07 9.90 0.47
CA LEU A 83 -3.94 10.68 -0.03
C LEU A 83 -4.22 12.17 -0.03
N LYS A 84 -3.16 12.94 0.13
CA LYS A 84 -3.13 14.34 -0.29
C LYS A 84 -2.23 14.49 -1.51
N MET A 85 -2.65 15.31 -2.47
CA MET A 85 -1.84 15.63 -3.65
C MET A 85 -0.45 16.13 -3.26
N MET A 86 -0.36 17.02 -2.27
CA MET A 86 0.93 17.55 -1.84
C MET A 86 1.86 16.46 -1.31
N GLN A 87 1.36 15.44 -0.63
CA GLN A 87 2.19 14.32 -0.15
C GLN A 87 2.75 13.45 -1.29
N LEU A 88 2.10 13.42 -2.46
CA LEU A 88 2.64 12.78 -3.66
C LEU A 88 3.77 13.60 -4.28
N LEU A 89 3.69 14.93 -4.20
CA LEU A 89 4.58 15.87 -4.88
C LEU A 89 5.79 16.30 -4.05
N MET A 90 5.63 16.41 -2.73
CA MET A 90 6.69 16.91 -1.86
C MET A 90 7.78 15.87 -1.61
N PRO A 91 9.01 16.30 -1.30
CA PRO A 91 10.06 15.40 -0.86
C PRO A 91 9.66 14.65 0.41
N ARG A 92 10.20 13.45 0.58
CA ARG A 92 10.04 12.68 1.81
C ARG A 92 10.65 13.43 3.01
N PRO A 93 10.07 13.35 4.22
CA PRO A 93 10.56 14.10 5.39
C PRO A 93 12.01 13.76 5.78
N ASP A 94 12.42 12.53 5.55
CA ASP A 94 13.73 11.92 5.83
C ASP A 94 14.66 11.89 4.59
N HIS A 95 14.47 12.84 3.67
CA HIS A 95 15.24 12.95 2.43
C HIS A 95 16.75 13.15 2.67
N ARG A 96 17.61 12.64 1.77
CA ARG A 96 19.09 12.76 1.87
C ARG A 96 19.59 14.19 1.97
N VAL A 97 18.95 15.09 1.23
CA VAL A 97 19.22 16.54 1.28
C VAL A 97 18.32 17.15 2.35
N GLY A 98 18.90 17.53 3.50
CA GLY A 98 18.15 18.03 4.66
C GLY A 98 17.22 19.20 4.35
N ARG A 99 17.62 20.14 3.48
CA ARG A 99 16.77 21.27 3.06
C ARG A 99 15.47 20.80 2.39
N LEU A 100 15.53 19.75 1.56
CA LEU A 100 14.34 19.18 0.91
C LEU A 100 13.49 18.40 1.93
N GLY A 101 14.12 17.67 2.83
CA GLY A 101 13.43 16.97 3.92
C GLY A 101 12.68 17.91 4.86
N HIS A 102 13.26 19.08 5.16
CA HIS A 102 12.62 20.11 5.97
C HIS A 102 11.29 20.61 5.37
N VAL A 103 11.18 20.72 4.05
CA VAL A 103 9.92 21.11 3.39
C VAL A 103 8.84 20.06 3.64
N GLY A 104 9.17 18.78 3.48
CA GLY A 104 8.25 17.67 3.76
C GLY A 104 7.86 17.58 5.25
N LEU A 105 8.83 17.78 6.15
CA LEU A 105 8.60 17.83 7.60
C LEU A 105 7.67 18.98 7.99
N GLN A 106 7.90 20.18 7.46
CA GLN A 106 7.09 21.37 7.76
C GLN A 106 5.64 21.16 7.33
N TYR A 107 5.41 20.58 6.14
CA TYR A 107 4.06 20.24 5.71
C TYR A 107 3.40 19.21 6.63
N ASN A 108 4.11 18.15 6.99
CA ASN A 108 3.59 17.08 7.85
C ASN A 108 3.27 17.58 9.27
N GLN A 109 4.01 18.55 9.78
CA GLN A 109 3.74 19.15 11.10
C GLN A 109 2.58 20.17 11.06
N GLY A 110 2.43 20.90 9.95
CA GLY A 110 1.42 21.94 9.81
C GLY A 110 0.07 21.49 9.25
N SER A 111 -0.06 20.23 8.82
CA SER A 111 -1.26 19.73 8.15
C SER A 111 -1.97 18.65 8.97
N PRO A 112 -3.32 18.59 8.97
CA PRO A 112 -4.07 17.52 9.64
C PRO A 112 -3.97 16.20 8.87
N LEU A 113 -4.45 15.09 9.43
CA LEU A 113 -4.58 13.79 8.72
C LEU A 113 -3.26 13.28 8.09
N ILE A 114 -2.16 13.42 8.82
CA ILE A 114 -0.84 12.88 8.43
C ILE A 114 -0.65 11.54 9.14
N ASN A 115 -0.42 10.49 8.36
CA ASN A 115 -0.26 9.12 8.84
C ASN A 115 0.67 8.34 7.89
N GLU A 116 0.35 7.10 7.55
CA GLU A 116 1.07 6.31 6.56
C GLU A 116 1.08 6.94 5.15
N ASN A 117 0.22 7.93 4.88
CA ASN A 117 0.27 8.76 3.67
C ASN A 117 1.54 9.65 3.55
N SER A 118 2.30 9.84 4.65
CA SER A 118 3.61 10.52 4.63
C SER A 118 4.70 9.73 3.88
N PHE A 119 4.49 8.44 3.65
CA PHE A 119 5.38 7.56 2.87
C PHE A 119 4.94 7.40 1.40
N ALA A 120 3.94 8.16 0.96
CA ALA A 120 3.47 8.18 -0.42
C ALA A 120 4.21 9.11 -1.43
N PRO A 121 5.27 9.89 -1.10
CA PRO A 121 5.99 10.68 -2.09
C PRO A 121 6.40 9.90 -3.33
N LEU A 122 6.14 10.47 -4.50
CA LEU A 122 6.50 9.86 -5.80
C LEU A 122 7.96 10.10 -6.19
N GLY A 123 8.65 10.96 -5.43
CA GLY A 123 9.93 11.54 -5.79
C GLY A 123 9.85 12.48 -7.00
N ILE A 124 10.93 13.19 -7.31
CA ILE A 124 10.92 14.27 -8.30
C ILE A 124 10.50 13.80 -9.71
N ILE A 125 10.94 12.60 -10.13
CA ILE A 125 10.61 12.04 -11.45
C ILE A 125 9.14 11.60 -11.50
N GLY A 126 8.67 10.91 -10.45
CA GLY A 126 7.27 10.50 -10.37
C GLY A 126 6.32 11.68 -10.23
N ALA A 127 6.69 12.70 -9.45
CA ALA A 127 5.95 13.95 -9.30
C ALA A 127 5.87 14.70 -10.64
N ALA A 128 6.98 14.80 -11.38
CA ALA A 128 6.98 15.38 -12.73
C ALA A 128 6.07 14.58 -13.68
N GLY A 129 6.16 13.25 -13.68
CA GLY A 129 5.28 12.39 -14.47
C GLY A 129 3.80 12.54 -14.14
N PHE A 130 3.46 12.64 -12.85
CA PHE A 130 2.11 12.85 -12.37
C PHE A 130 1.56 14.21 -12.80
N MET A 131 2.33 15.29 -12.60
CA MET A 131 1.93 16.63 -13.03
C MET A 131 1.80 16.73 -14.56
N LEU A 132 2.73 16.13 -15.31
CA LEU A 132 2.62 16.08 -16.77
C LEU A 132 1.36 15.31 -17.22
N ALA A 133 1.00 14.22 -16.55
CA ALA A 133 -0.23 13.48 -16.85
C ALA A 133 -1.50 14.33 -16.60
N LEU A 134 -1.54 15.10 -15.50
CA LEU A 134 -2.66 16.01 -15.22
C LEU A 134 -2.75 17.14 -16.26
N LEU A 135 -1.61 17.80 -16.55
CA LEU A 135 -1.54 18.86 -17.56
C LEU A 135 -1.91 18.33 -18.95
N TYR A 136 -1.52 17.10 -19.26
CA TYR A 136 -1.90 16.43 -20.50
C TYR A 136 -3.41 16.31 -20.65
N LEU A 137 -4.14 15.90 -19.60
CA LEU A 137 -5.60 15.80 -19.68
C LEU A 137 -6.31 17.16 -19.84
N ILE A 138 -5.69 18.24 -19.35
CA ILE A 138 -6.24 19.60 -19.45
C ILE A 138 -6.00 20.19 -20.85
N PHE A 139 -4.78 20.06 -21.37
CA PHE A 139 -4.36 20.77 -22.58
C PHE A 139 -4.39 19.93 -23.85
N ALA A 140 -4.39 18.59 -23.76
CA ALA A 140 -4.31 17.75 -24.94
C ALA A 140 -5.70 17.64 -25.64
N PRO A 141 -5.79 17.96 -26.93
CA PRO A 141 -7.07 17.98 -27.64
C PRO A 141 -7.66 16.57 -27.77
N ALA A 142 -8.96 16.44 -27.51
CA ALA A 142 -9.70 15.17 -27.54
C ALA A 142 -9.53 14.35 -28.83
N ARG A 143 -9.28 14.99 -29.99
CA ARG A 143 -9.31 14.34 -31.31
C ARG A 143 -7.97 14.28 -32.06
N SER A 144 -6.93 14.98 -31.62
CA SER A 144 -5.66 15.10 -32.35
C SER A 144 -4.48 14.58 -31.52
N GLU A 145 -4.56 13.31 -31.12
CA GLU A 145 -3.56 12.74 -30.23
C GLU A 145 -2.59 11.78 -30.91
N PRO A 146 -1.27 12.05 -30.80
CA PRO A 146 -0.26 11.24 -31.46
C PRO A 146 -0.05 9.87 -30.80
N ASP A 147 -0.32 9.69 -29.50
CA ASP A 147 -0.14 8.40 -28.83
C ASP A 147 -1.28 8.06 -27.86
N GLY A 148 -2.00 6.98 -28.16
CA GLY A 148 -3.11 6.52 -27.35
C GLY A 148 -2.73 6.02 -25.95
N ARG A 149 -1.47 5.66 -25.73
CA ARG A 149 -0.96 5.15 -24.46
C ARG A 149 -0.91 6.25 -23.40
N LEU A 150 -0.50 7.46 -23.77
CA LEU A 150 -0.40 8.59 -22.84
C LEU A 150 -1.77 8.95 -22.25
N ARG A 151 -2.81 9.03 -23.08
CA ARG A 151 -4.17 9.28 -22.59
C ARG A 151 -4.67 8.19 -21.67
N LEU A 152 -4.43 6.91 -22.01
CA LEU A 152 -4.81 5.80 -21.14
C LEU A 152 -4.13 5.92 -19.77
N LEU A 153 -2.82 6.13 -19.75
CA LEU A 153 -2.04 6.27 -18.52
C LEU A 153 -2.50 7.48 -17.70
N ALA A 154 -2.69 8.64 -18.34
CA ALA A 154 -3.14 9.84 -17.64
C ALA A 154 -4.54 9.68 -17.08
N SER A 155 -5.50 9.18 -17.86
CA SER A 155 -6.89 8.97 -17.41
C SER A 155 -6.97 7.94 -16.28
N VAL A 156 -6.26 6.80 -16.40
CA VAL A 156 -6.22 5.80 -15.31
C VAL A 156 -5.58 6.38 -14.06
N THR A 157 -4.46 7.10 -14.19
CA THR A 157 -3.77 7.73 -13.04
C THR A 157 -4.66 8.76 -12.36
N LEU A 158 -5.42 9.56 -13.13
CA LEU A 158 -6.40 10.50 -12.59
C LEU A 158 -7.52 9.76 -11.84
N VAL A 159 -8.09 8.70 -12.41
CA VAL A 159 -9.14 7.92 -11.72
C VAL A 159 -8.61 7.34 -10.41
N LEU A 160 -7.41 6.75 -10.41
CA LEU A 160 -6.80 6.24 -9.18
C LEU A 160 -6.61 7.35 -8.15
N PHE A 161 -6.14 8.52 -8.57
CA PHE A 161 -5.99 9.68 -7.69
C PHE A 161 -7.32 10.16 -7.10
N LEU A 162 -8.40 10.20 -7.90
CA LEU A 162 -9.75 10.56 -7.43
C LEU A 162 -10.33 9.55 -6.44
N PHE A 163 -10.00 8.25 -6.57
CA PHE A 163 -10.34 7.25 -5.56
C PHE A 163 -9.52 7.42 -4.28
N ALA A 164 -8.25 7.81 -4.43
CA ALA A 164 -7.28 7.84 -3.35
C ALA A 164 -7.39 9.05 -2.44
N THR A 165 -7.77 10.21 -2.98
CA THR A 165 -7.71 11.48 -2.27
C THR A 165 -8.64 11.50 -1.07
N ILE A 166 -8.27 12.25 -0.03
CA ILE A 166 -9.19 12.60 1.06
C ILE A 166 -10.40 13.32 0.42
N GLY A 167 -11.62 12.92 0.80
CA GLY A 167 -12.88 13.33 0.18
C GLY A 167 -13.17 12.66 -1.17
N GLY A 168 -12.40 11.64 -1.56
CA GLY A 168 -12.46 11.00 -2.88
C GLY A 168 -13.50 9.89 -3.00
N LEU A 169 -13.53 9.24 -4.17
CA LEU A 169 -14.48 8.15 -4.46
C LEU A 169 -14.30 6.93 -3.54
N GLY A 170 -13.13 6.79 -2.89
CA GLY A 170 -12.85 5.73 -1.92
C GLY A 170 -13.72 5.82 -0.66
N SER A 171 -14.07 7.03 -0.19
CA SER A 171 -14.96 7.18 0.97
C SER A 171 -16.41 6.86 0.62
N LEU A 172 -16.86 7.21 -0.59
CA LEU A 172 -18.15 6.77 -1.12
C LEU A 172 -18.23 5.25 -1.26
N PHE A 173 -17.17 4.61 -1.75
CA PHE A 173 -17.09 3.14 -1.80
C PHE A 173 -17.18 2.52 -0.40
N ALA A 174 -16.50 3.12 0.58
CA ALA A 174 -16.53 2.62 1.96
C ALA A 174 -17.91 2.76 2.62
N MET A 175 -18.65 3.82 2.26
CA MET A 175 -20.01 4.06 2.75
C MET A 175 -21.05 3.16 2.07
N LEU A 176 -20.98 2.99 0.74
CA LEU A 176 -22.01 2.31 -0.06
C LEU A 176 -21.76 0.80 -0.22
N VAL A 177 -20.50 0.36 -0.22
CA VAL A 177 -20.12 -1.02 -0.55
C VAL A 177 -19.53 -1.73 0.66
N SER A 178 -18.38 -1.27 1.17
CA SER A 178 -17.76 -1.87 2.35
C SER A 178 -16.66 -1.00 2.96
N PRO A 179 -16.67 -0.75 4.28
CA PRO A 179 -15.60 -0.04 4.98
C PRO A 179 -14.34 -0.90 5.19
N SER A 180 -14.28 -2.11 4.61
CA SER A 180 -13.15 -3.02 4.78
C SER A 180 -11.85 -2.53 4.16
N ILE A 181 -11.94 -1.66 3.15
CA ILE A 181 -10.81 -1.06 2.44
C ILE A 181 -10.63 0.37 2.97
N ARG A 182 -9.73 0.52 3.96
CA ARG A 182 -9.45 1.83 4.58
C ARG A 182 -8.23 2.53 3.97
N GLY A 183 -7.16 1.78 3.74
CA GLY A 183 -5.84 2.30 3.33
C GLY A 183 -5.79 2.69 1.85
N TRP A 184 -6.56 3.70 1.46
CA TRP A 184 -6.58 4.22 0.08
C TRP A 184 -5.24 4.82 -0.31
N ASN A 185 -4.46 5.33 0.63
CA ASN A 185 -3.10 5.82 0.40
C ASN A 185 -2.13 4.79 -0.21
N ARG A 186 -2.42 3.48 -0.09
CA ARG A 186 -1.61 2.41 -0.68
C ARG A 186 -1.70 2.33 -2.21
N ILE A 187 -2.70 2.99 -2.80
CA ILE A 187 -2.84 3.11 -4.26
C ILE A 187 -1.74 3.99 -4.88
N SER A 188 -0.99 4.74 -4.05
CA SER A 188 0.17 5.55 -4.45
C SER A 188 1.18 4.77 -5.29
N ILE A 189 1.35 3.47 -5.06
CA ILE A 189 2.24 2.60 -5.86
C ILE A 189 1.76 2.49 -7.32
N PHE A 190 0.45 2.35 -7.53
CA PHE A 190 -0.13 2.30 -8.89
C PHE A 190 -0.08 3.66 -9.57
N ILE A 191 -0.32 4.74 -8.81
CA ILE A 191 -0.16 6.12 -9.30
C ILE A 191 1.30 6.36 -9.70
N ALA A 192 2.27 5.92 -8.88
CA ALA A 192 3.70 6.03 -9.18
C ALA A 192 4.07 5.30 -10.47
N CYS A 193 3.58 4.06 -10.64
CA CYS A 193 3.79 3.30 -11.86
C CYS A 193 3.22 4.04 -13.09
N GLY A 194 1.97 4.50 -13.02
CA GLY A 194 1.34 5.27 -14.10
C GLY A 194 2.10 6.57 -14.43
N ALA A 195 2.51 7.31 -13.40
CA ALA A 195 3.25 8.55 -13.52
C ALA A 195 4.65 8.34 -14.14
N LEU A 196 5.40 7.33 -13.70
CA LEU A 196 6.71 7.00 -14.25
C LEU A 196 6.61 6.56 -15.71
N LEU A 197 5.66 5.68 -16.04
CA LEU A 197 5.41 5.27 -17.43
C LEU A 197 5.04 6.47 -18.30
N PHE A 198 4.17 7.35 -17.81
CA PHE A 198 3.80 8.56 -18.52
C PHE A 198 5.02 9.45 -18.79
N PHE A 199 5.87 9.67 -17.78
CA PHE A 199 7.09 10.45 -17.90
C PHE A 199 8.04 9.88 -18.96
N PHE A 200 8.39 8.59 -18.86
CA PHE A 200 9.36 7.97 -19.76
C PHE A 200 8.85 7.83 -21.20
N ILE A 201 7.56 7.53 -21.41
CA ILE A 201 6.98 7.52 -22.76
C ILE A 201 6.98 8.93 -23.36
N SER A 202 6.61 9.95 -22.57
CA SER A 202 6.65 11.35 -23.03
C SER A 202 8.08 11.77 -23.39
N LEU A 203 9.05 11.44 -22.55
CA LEU A 203 10.47 11.70 -22.79
C LEU A 203 10.95 10.99 -24.07
N GLN A 204 10.58 9.73 -24.26
CA GLN A 204 10.92 8.97 -25.46
C GLN A 204 10.38 9.64 -26.74
N LEU A 205 9.10 10.03 -26.73
CA LEU A 205 8.47 10.70 -27.89
C LEU A 205 9.12 12.05 -28.20
N ILE A 206 9.49 12.82 -27.17
CA ILE A 206 10.18 14.11 -27.34
C ILE A 206 11.58 13.90 -27.93
N LEU A 207 12.35 12.95 -27.39
CA LEU A 207 13.70 12.63 -27.89
C LEU A 207 13.68 12.17 -29.35
N GLN A 208 12.73 11.30 -29.71
CA GLN A 208 12.60 10.84 -31.09
C GLN A 208 12.20 11.96 -32.06
N LYS A 209 11.32 12.88 -31.63
CA LYS A 209 10.78 13.92 -32.51
C LYS A 209 11.66 15.16 -32.63
N LYS A 210 12.23 15.65 -31.53
CA LYS A 210 12.96 16.92 -31.47
C LYS A 210 14.47 16.77 -31.50
N THR A 211 14.99 15.69 -30.92
CA THR A 211 16.43 15.52 -30.69
C THR A 211 16.89 14.09 -30.97
N PRO A 212 16.68 13.56 -32.19
CA PRO A 212 16.95 12.15 -32.51
C PRO A 212 18.42 11.77 -32.29
N GLN A 213 19.34 12.72 -32.46
CA GLN A 213 20.76 12.54 -32.16
C GLN A 213 21.06 12.21 -30.69
N PHE A 214 20.19 12.58 -29.76
CA PHE A 214 20.31 12.24 -28.34
C PHE A 214 19.61 10.92 -27.99
N ALA A 215 18.74 10.39 -28.86
CA ALA A 215 18.07 9.11 -28.63
C ALA A 215 19.05 7.94 -28.54
N LYS A 216 20.23 8.03 -29.18
CA LYS A 216 21.33 7.06 -29.04
C LYS A 216 21.92 6.98 -27.64
N TYR A 217 21.78 8.03 -26.83
CA TYR A 217 22.22 8.08 -25.44
C TYR A 217 21.09 7.76 -24.44
N SER A 218 19.96 7.23 -24.91
CA SER A 218 18.79 6.90 -24.08
C SER A 218 19.15 5.99 -22.90
N MET A 219 20.04 5.02 -23.08
CA MET A 219 20.50 4.15 -21.99
C MET A 219 21.26 4.93 -20.91
N ALA A 220 22.17 5.82 -21.30
CA ALA A 220 22.91 6.65 -20.36
C ALA A 220 21.98 7.62 -19.62
N LEU A 221 21.04 8.25 -20.33
CA LEU A 221 20.04 9.12 -19.72
C LEU A 221 19.14 8.37 -18.72
N SER A 222 18.67 7.17 -19.08
CA SER A 222 17.88 6.32 -18.18
C SER A 222 18.68 5.90 -16.94
N ALA A 223 19.97 5.59 -17.08
CA ALA A 223 20.83 5.29 -15.94
C ALA A 223 20.99 6.50 -15.02
N VAL A 224 21.24 7.69 -15.56
CA VAL A 224 21.31 8.94 -14.78
C VAL A 224 20.00 9.20 -14.04
N LEU A 225 18.86 9.10 -14.74
CA LEU A 225 17.54 9.29 -14.14
C LEU A 225 17.23 8.24 -13.06
N LEU A 226 17.68 6.99 -13.24
CA LEU A 226 17.56 5.96 -12.21
C LEU A 226 18.35 6.36 -10.95
N PHE A 227 19.60 6.80 -11.08
CA PHE A 227 20.40 7.24 -9.93
C PHE A 227 19.80 8.48 -9.26
N VAL A 228 19.29 9.44 -10.03
CA VAL A 228 18.59 10.62 -9.49
C VAL A 228 17.33 10.20 -8.72
N GLY A 229 16.51 9.33 -9.31
CA GLY A 229 15.29 8.82 -8.66
C GLY A 229 15.59 8.02 -7.40
N LEU A 230 16.62 7.17 -7.40
CA LEU A 230 17.07 6.44 -6.22
C LEU A 230 17.60 7.39 -5.15
N TYR A 231 18.36 8.41 -5.52
CA TYR A 231 18.89 9.38 -4.57
C TYR A 231 17.77 10.18 -3.89
N ASP A 232 16.75 10.56 -4.66
CA ASP A 232 15.60 11.33 -4.18
C ASP A 232 14.63 10.49 -3.33
N GLN A 233 14.38 9.23 -3.70
CA GLN A 233 13.46 8.36 -2.97
C GLN A 233 14.08 7.61 -1.78
N THR A 234 15.41 7.55 -1.65
CA THR A 234 16.06 6.82 -0.54
C THR A 234 16.47 7.74 0.60
N VAL A 235 16.72 7.16 1.77
CA VAL A 235 17.22 7.86 2.97
C VAL A 235 18.72 7.63 3.15
N PRO A 236 19.42 8.52 3.87
CA PRO A 236 20.74 8.21 4.39
C PRO A 236 20.69 6.97 5.28
N VAL A 237 21.72 6.13 5.18
CA VAL A 237 21.82 4.94 6.03
C VAL A 237 21.98 5.37 7.49
N CYS A 238 20.94 5.18 8.30
CA CYS A 238 21.02 5.44 9.73
C CYS A 238 21.38 4.14 10.47
N LYS A 239 22.66 4.00 10.88
CA LYS A 239 23.10 2.89 11.73
C LYS A 239 22.52 3.01 13.14
N HIS A 240 22.58 4.21 13.72
CA HIS A 240 22.08 4.45 15.08
C HIS A 240 20.57 4.21 15.23
N CYS A 241 19.77 4.59 14.23
CA CYS A 241 18.32 4.32 14.23
C CYS A 241 18.00 2.83 14.21
N ARG A 242 18.89 2.00 13.63
CA ARG A 242 18.72 0.54 13.59
C ARG A 242 19.25 -0.14 14.86
N ALA A 243 20.22 0.46 15.53
CA ALA A 243 20.83 -0.10 16.74
C ALA A 243 19.78 -0.38 17.83
N ALA A 244 18.85 0.55 18.07
CA ALA A 244 17.79 0.33 19.07
C ALA A 244 16.83 -0.82 18.70
N VAL A 245 16.52 -0.98 17.41
CA VAL A 245 15.66 -2.07 16.93
C VAL A 245 16.38 -3.42 17.02
N GLU A 246 17.66 -3.44 16.65
CA GLU A 246 18.53 -4.62 16.77
C GLU A 246 18.70 -5.04 18.23
N GLU A 247 18.96 -4.08 19.12
CA GLU A 247 19.07 -4.32 20.55
C GLU A 247 17.76 -4.86 21.15
N SER A 248 16.61 -4.28 20.77
CA SER A 248 15.30 -4.79 21.20
C SER A 248 15.06 -6.22 20.71
N PHE A 249 15.39 -6.50 19.45
CA PHE A 249 15.23 -7.84 18.86
C PHE A 249 16.12 -8.87 19.54
N ASP A 250 17.38 -8.53 19.81
CA ASP A 250 18.34 -9.40 20.49
C ASP A 250 18.03 -9.57 21.98
N SER A 251 17.43 -8.55 22.61
CA SER A 251 16.89 -8.65 23.97
C SER A 251 15.75 -9.67 24.03
N ASP A 252 14.77 -9.55 23.15
CA ASP A 252 13.63 -10.48 23.06
C ASP A 252 14.11 -11.91 22.80
N LYS A 253 15.07 -12.08 21.87
CA LYS A 253 15.67 -13.38 21.56
C LYS A 253 16.36 -14.00 22.77
N ARG A 254 17.15 -13.23 23.52
CA ARG A 254 17.82 -13.72 24.75
C ARG A 254 16.82 -14.08 25.85
N PHE A 255 15.80 -13.25 26.04
CA PHE A 255 14.74 -13.48 27.01
C PHE A 255 13.96 -14.76 26.71
N VAL A 256 13.52 -14.95 25.46
CA VAL A 256 12.80 -16.15 25.02
C VAL A 256 13.68 -17.40 25.13
N ALA A 257 14.95 -17.31 24.72
CA ALA A 257 15.89 -18.43 24.84
C ALA A 257 16.14 -18.84 26.30
N ALA A 258 16.19 -17.90 27.24
CA ALA A 258 16.33 -18.22 28.66
C ALA A 258 15.13 -19.02 29.20
N ILE A 259 13.91 -18.67 28.77
CA ILE A 259 12.69 -19.41 29.13
C ILE A 259 12.71 -20.81 28.50
N GLU A 260 13.07 -20.90 27.22
CA GLU A 260 13.17 -22.17 26.47
C GLU A 260 14.18 -23.14 27.08
N ASN A 261 15.29 -22.63 27.64
CA ASN A 261 16.28 -23.45 28.32
C ASN A 261 15.84 -23.91 29.73
N THR A 262 14.83 -23.28 30.32
CA THR A 262 14.36 -23.58 31.68
C THR A 262 13.20 -24.59 31.67
N LEU A 263 12.42 -24.60 30.59
CA LEU A 263 11.22 -25.43 30.47
C LEU A 263 11.46 -26.64 29.58
N PRO A 264 10.82 -27.80 29.86
CA PRO A 264 10.82 -28.92 28.94
C PRO A 264 10.27 -28.55 27.56
N ALA A 265 10.81 -29.15 26.50
CA ALA A 265 10.30 -29.00 25.15
C ALA A 265 8.79 -29.36 25.09
N GLY A 266 8.02 -28.56 24.36
CA GLY A 266 6.56 -28.70 24.25
C GLY A 266 5.76 -28.02 25.37
N SER A 267 6.41 -27.43 26.38
CA SER A 267 5.72 -26.71 27.45
C SER A 267 4.92 -25.51 26.92
N ALA A 268 3.76 -25.27 27.52
CA ALA A 268 2.92 -24.11 27.23
C ALA A 268 3.30 -22.92 28.13
N VAL A 269 3.48 -21.76 27.53
CA VAL A 269 3.80 -20.50 28.22
C VAL A 269 2.63 -19.54 28.07
N TYR A 270 1.99 -19.24 29.20
CA TYR A 270 0.95 -18.25 29.29
C TYR A 270 1.54 -16.85 29.51
N GLN A 271 1.11 -15.88 28.72
CA GLN A 271 1.63 -14.51 28.71
C GLN A 271 0.67 -13.56 29.40
N LEU A 272 1.17 -12.81 30.41
CA LEU A 272 0.43 -11.77 31.13
C LEU A 272 1.02 -10.38 30.85
N PRO A 273 0.21 -9.30 30.83
CA PRO A 273 -1.26 -9.32 30.91
C PRO A 273 -1.91 -9.89 29.63
N TYR A 274 -3.18 -10.29 29.72
CA TYR A 274 -3.94 -10.68 28.54
C TYR A 274 -4.07 -9.49 27.58
N ILE A 275 -3.63 -9.70 26.33
CA ILE A 275 -3.80 -8.77 25.22
C ILE A 275 -4.42 -9.58 24.08
N GLY A 276 -5.56 -9.12 23.56
CA GLY A 276 -6.22 -9.75 22.42
C GLY A 276 -5.46 -9.54 21.12
N PHE A 277 -5.59 -10.48 20.18
CA PHE A 277 -5.11 -10.32 18.81
C PHE A 277 -6.30 -10.32 17.84
N PRO A 278 -6.38 -9.44 16.82
CA PRO A 278 -5.44 -8.39 16.45
C PRO A 278 -5.89 -6.98 16.91
N GLU A 279 -5.01 -5.99 16.72
CA GLU A 279 -5.30 -4.56 16.80
C GLU A 279 -5.78 -4.04 18.18
N GLU A 280 -5.13 -4.48 19.26
CA GLU A 280 -5.37 -3.92 20.60
C GLU A 280 -4.52 -2.65 20.87
N PRO A 281 -5.04 -1.69 21.67
CA PRO A 281 -4.27 -0.54 22.13
C PRO A 281 -3.06 -0.95 22.99
N ILE A 282 -2.12 -0.02 23.13
CA ILE A 282 -0.96 -0.19 24.03
C ILE A 282 -1.44 -0.36 25.46
N MET A 283 -0.99 -1.41 26.14
CA MET A 283 -1.31 -1.70 27.54
C MET A 283 -0.03 -1.77 28.37
N ASN A 284 0.07 -1.01 29.47
CA ASN A 284 1.20 -1.07 30.40
C ASN A 284 2.59 -1.03 29.73
N ARG A 285 2.73 -0.23 28.66
CA ARG A 285 3.93 -0.09 27.80
C ARG A 285 4.22 -1.26 26.84
N LEU A 286 3.41 -2.32 26.83
CA LEU A 286 3.47 -3.33 25.79
C LEU A 286 2.87 -2.78 24.51
N SER A 287 3.71 -2.72 23.49
CA SER A 287 3.29 -2.31 22.15
C SER A 287 2.40 -3.36 21.50
N ASN A 288 1.58 -2.92 20.53
CA ASN A 288 0.73 -3.84 19.78
C ASN A 288 1.61 -4.94 19.14
N TYR A 289 1.18 -6.19 19.28
CA TYR A 289 1.87 -7.38 18.79
C TYR A 289 3.21 -7.73 19.45
N GLN A 290 3.67 -7.00 20.48
CA GLN A 290 4.96 -7.31 21.12
C GLN A 290 5.01 -8.73 21.70
N LEU A 291 3.87 -9.25 22.17
CA LEU A 291 3.76 -10.62 22.68
C LEU A 291 4.00 -11.70 21.61
N LEU A 292 4.02 -11.37 20.31
CA LEU A 292 4.46 -12.29 19.25
C LEU A 292 5.95 -12.64 19.34
N ALA A 293 6.76 -11.88 20.09
CA ALA A 293 8.18 -12.18 20.26
C ALA A 293 8.42 -13.64 20.72
N GLY A 294 7.60 -14.13 21.64
CA GLY A 294 7.64 -15.53 22.09
C GLY A 294 7.42 -16.51 20.94
N VAL A 295 6.34 -16.32 20.17
CA VAL A 295 5.98 -17.16 19.01
C VAL A 295 7.05 -17.13 17.92
N LEU A 296 7.69 -15.98 17.68
CA LEU A 296 8.65 -15.80 16.60
C LEU A 296 10.06 -16.33 16.93
N GLN A 297 10.48 -16.21 18.20
CA GLN A 297 11.85 -16.54 18.62
C GLN A 297 11.98 -17.97 19.15
N SER A 298 10.92 -18.53 19.73
CA SER A 298 10.90 -19.87 20.32
C SER A 298 10.84 -20.96 19.26
N LYS A 299 11.50 -22.10 19.51
CA LYS A 299 11.44 -23.27 18.61
C LYS A 299 10.65 -24.44 19.20
N ALA A 300 10.66 -24.61 20.52
CA ALA A 300 10.10 -25.77 21.19
C ALA A 300 8.92 -25.47 22.12
N LEU A 301 8.68 -24.21 22.50
CA LEU A 301 7.58 -23.83 23.40
C LEU A 301 6.33 -23.36 22.66
N HIS A 302 5.17 -23.56 23.29
CA HIS A 302 3.87 -23.09 22.79
C HIS A 302 3.42 -21.84 23.55
N TRP A 303 3.23 -20.73 22.85
CA TRP A 303 2.91 -19.43 23.46
C TRP A 303 1.42 -19.11 23.29
N SER A 304 0.83 -18.44 24.28
CA SER A 304 -0.61 -18.17 24.30
C SER A 304 -1.08 -17.05 23.36
N PHE A 305 -0.20 -16.11 22.97
CA PHE A 305 -0.59 -14.97 22.14
C PHE A 305 -0.75 -15.31 20.64
N GLY A 306 -1.63 -14.60 19.93
CA GLY A 306 -1.86 -14.73 18.49
C GLY A 306 -3.19 -15.43 18.12
N GLY A 307 -3.93 -15.93 19.11
CA GLY A 307 -5.31 -16.37 18.93
C GLY A 307 -6.24 -15.21 18.57
N MET A 308 -7.10 -15.39 17.57
CA MET A 308 -8.08 -14.36 17.18
C MET A 308 -9.05 -14.10 18.32
N LYS A 309 -9.17 -12.84 18.75
CA LYS A 309 -10.03 -12.44 19.86
C LYS A 309 -11.48 -12.79 19.63
N GLY A 310 -12.17 -13.22 20.69
CA GLY A 310 -13.56 -13.68 20.59
C GLY A 310 -13.72 -15.08 20.00
N ARG A 311 -12.62 -15.82 19.79
CA ARG A 311 -12.64 -17.26 19.47
C ARG A 311 -12.34 -18.11 20.71
N PRO A 312 -12.73 -19.40 20.75
CA PRO A 312 -12.57 -20.23 21.94
C PRO A 312 -11.13 -20.26 22.51
N GLY A 313 -10.12 -20.30 21.64
CA GLY A 313 -8.71 -20.27 22.06
C GLY A 313 -8.29 -18.97 22.74
N ASP A 314 -8.88 -17.84 22.36
CA ASP A 314 -8.66 -16.55 23.01
C ASP A 314 -9.44 -16.43 24.33
N GLN A 315 -10.72 -16.86 24.33
CA GLN A 315 -11.59 -16.78 25.50
C GLN A 315 -11.05 -17.56 26.69
N PHE A 316 -10.41 -18.71 26.46
CA PHE A 316 -9.72 -19.47 27.50
C PHE A 316 -8.66 -18.63 28.22
N TYR A 317 -7.77 -17.99 27.45
CA TYR A 317 -6.70 -17.15 27.99
C TYR A 317 -7.21 -15.84 28.58
N ARG A 318 -8.30 -15.30 28.05
CA ARG A 318 -8.97 -14.11 28.62
C ARG A 318 -9.55 -14.40 29.99
N GLY A 319 -10.14 -15.58 30.20
CA GLY A 319 -10.75 -15.97 31.47
C GLY A 319 -9.77 -16.31 32.59
N LEU A 320 -8.48 -16.50 32.26
CA LEU A 320 -7.40 -16.76 33.22
C LEU A 320 -6.72 -15.49 33.76
N ALA A 321 -6.93 -14.34 33.10
CA ALA A 321 -6.34 -13.05 33.46
C ALA A 321 -7.19 -12.28 34.47
#